data_AF-A0A257ZCM9-F1
#
_entry.id   AF-A0A257ZCM9-F1
#
_cell.length_a   1.000
_cell.length_b   1.000
_cell.length_c   1.000
_cell.angle_alpha   90.00
_cell.angle_beta   90.00
_cell.angle_gamma   90.00
#
_symmetry.space_group_name_H-M   'P 1'
#
loop_
_entity.id
_entity.type
_entity.pdbx_description
1 polymer ?
#
loop_
_entity_poly.entity_id
_entity_poly.type
_entity_poly.pdbx_seq_one_letter_code
_entity_poly.pdbx_strand_id
1 'polypeptide(L)'
;MHLAEFNFGYLKHGWDHPAVQDFLNGLERVYQIAAAMPGYVWRVPDDAMERAQTDPDGPFGGNARAASTLSVWTDVASLWKTHACAPVAAE
;
A
#
# COMPACT_ATOMS: atom_id res chain seq x y z
N MET A 1 12.89 8.02 -12.97
CA MET A 1 11.99 7.02 -13.58
C MET A 1 10.98 6.65 -12.53
N HIS A 2 9.69 6.84 -12.79
CA HIS A 2 8.65 6.57 -11.80
C HIS A 2 8.61 5.09 -11.40
N LEU A 3 8.31 4.84 -10.14
CA LEU A 3 8.14 3.50 -9.57
C LEU A 3 6.69 3.31 -9.14
N ALA A 4 6.07 2.23 -9.60
CA ALA A 4 4.78 1.78 -9.07
C ALA A 4 5.03 0.75 -7.96
N GLU A 5 4.42 0.98 -6.80
CA GLU A 5 4.40 0.05 -5.67
C GLU A 5 3.00 -0.56 -5.59
N PHE A 6 2.93 -1.89 -5.59
CA PHE A 6 1.68 -2.63 -5.46
C PHE A 6 1.72 -3.50 -4.21
N ASN A 7 0.91 -3.14 -3.21
CA ASN A 7 0.71 -3.93 -2.00
C ASN A 7 -0.53 -4.79 -2.18
N PHE A 8 -0.45 -6.07 -1.82
CA PHE A 8 -1.61 -6.96 -1.82
C PHE A 8 -1.52 -8.03 -0.74
N GLY A 9 -2.68 -8.54 -0.34
CA GLY A 9 -2.79 -9.66 0.57
C GLY A 9 -4.24 -10.13 0.72
N TYR A 10 -4.42 -11.20 1.50
CA TYR A 10 -5.73 -11.69 1.87
C TYR A 10 -5.97 -11.49 3.37
N LEU A 11 -7.11 -10.93 3.71
CA LEU A 11 -7.53 -10.82 5.10
C LEU A 11 -7.73 -12.22 5.71
N LYS A 12 -7.26 -12.39 6.95
CA LYS A 12 -7.43 -13.65 7.69
C LYS A 12 -8.90 -13.93 8.01
N HIS A 13 -9.69 -12.88 8.25
CA HIS A 13 -11.13 -12.91 8.48
C HIS A 13 -11.86 -12.04 7.45
N GLY A 14 -13.20 -12.05 7.44
CA GLY A 14 -13.98 -11.14 6.58
C GLY A 14 -13.84 -9.67 7.00
N TRP A 15 -14.22 -8.76 6.10
CA TRP A 15 -14.13 -7.31 6.32
C TRP A 15 -14.84 -6.84 7.58
N ASP A 16 -16.04 -7.37 7.85
CA ASP A 16 -16.85 -6.99 9.04
C ASP A 16 -16.39 -7.63 10.35
N HIS A 17 -15.36 -8.50 10.32
CA HIS A 17 -14.91 -9.19 11.52
C HIS A 17 -14.19 -8.20 12.47
N PRO A 18 -14.47 -8.21 13.79
CA PRO A 18 -13.87 -7.28 14.75
C PRO A 18 -12.34 -7.25 14.70
N ALA A 19 -11.70 -8.40 14.50
CA ALA A 19 -10.24 -8.51 14.40
C ALA A 19 -9.62 -7.80 13.17
N VAL A 20 -10.42 -7.34 12.20
CA VAL A 20 -9.97 -6.62 11.00
C VAL A 20 -10.22 -5.11 11.12
N GLN A 21 -11.13 -4.69 12.00
CA GLN A 21 -11.59 -3.30 12.07
C GLN A 21 -10.47 -2.31 12.42
N ASP A 22 -9.56 -2.66 13.34
CA ASP A 22 -8.43 -1.79 13.69
C ASP A 22 -7.49 -1.56 12.49
N PHE A 23 -7.33 -2.55 11.62
CA PHE A 23 -6.56 -2.40 10.38
C PHE A 23 -7.27 -1.44 9.43
N LEU A 24 -8.58 -1.60 9.20
CA LEU A 24 -9.36 -0.73 8.31
C LEU A 24 -9.38 0.72 8.79
N ASN A 25 -9.59 0.92 10.09
CA ASN A 25 -9.58 2.24 10.73
C ASN A 25 -8.22 2.95 10.61
N GLY A 26 -7.14 2.19 10.43
CA GLY A 26 -5.79 2.72 10.26
C GLY A 26 -5.43 3.13 8.83
N LEU A 27 -6.17 2.69 7.81
CA LEU A 27 -5.80 2.86 6.40
C LEU A 27 -5.65 4.34 6.00
N GLU A 28 -6.64 5.17 6.33
CA GLU A 28 -6.62 6.58 5.97
C GLU A 28 -5.40 7.31 6.56
N ARG A 29 -5.06 6.99 7.82
CA ARG A 29 -3.86 7.54 8.46
C ARG A 29 -2.59 7.16 7.70
N VAL A 30 -2.45 5.91 7.29
CA VAL A 30 -1.28 5.45 6.52
C VAL A 30 -1.23 6.15 5.16
N TYR A 31 -2.36 6.33 4.49
CA TYR A 31 -2.43 7.03 3.21
C TYR A 31 -2.03 8.49 3.32
N GLN A 32 -2.46 9.19 4.36
CA GLN A 32 -2.07 10.58 4.59
C GLN A 32 -0.57 10.71 4.91
N ILE A 33 0.01 9.76 5.64
CA ILE A 33 1.46 9.72 5.88
C ILE A 33 2.21 9.57 4.54
N ALA A 34 1.80 8.64 3.68
CA ALA A 34 2.41 8.45 2.37
C ALA A 34 2.28 9.69 1.48
N ALA A 35 1.09 10.30 1.43
CA ALA A 35 0.83 11.50 0.64
C ALA A 35 1.67 12.72 1.06
N ALA A 36 2.11 12.75 2.32
CA ALA A 36 3.00 13.78 2.85
C ALA A 36 4.49 13.48 2.64
N MET A 37 4.87 12.29 2.16
CA MET A 37 6.29 11.94 1.94
C MET A 37 6.84 12.59 0.66
N PRO A 38 8.08 13.12 0.71
CA PRO A 38 8.78 13.56 -0.49
C PRO A 38 8.86 12.43 -1.52
N GLY A 39 8.49 12.74 -2.76
CA GLY A 39 8.55 11.79 -3.88
C GLY A 39 7.32 10.89 -4.03
N TYR A 40 6.32 10.98 -3.15
CA TYR A 40 4.99 10.46 -3.44
C TYR A 40 4.35 11.22 -4.62
N VAL A 41 3.75 10.51 -5.57
CA VAL A 41 3.09 11.12 -6.74
C VAL A 41 1.58 10.99 -6.63
N TRP A 42 1.06 9.76 -6.50
CA TRP A 42 -0.38 9.47 -6.36
C TRP A 42 -0.62 8.01 -5.96
N ARG A 43 -1.88 7.68 -5.62
CA ARG A 43 -2.38 6.31 -5.41
C ARG A 43 -3.71 6.13 -6.15
N VAL A 44 -3.97 4.90 -6.62
CA VAL A 44 -5.30 4.55 -7.17
C VAL A 44 -6.37 4.85 -6.11
N PRO A 45 -7.45 5.58 -6.46
CA PRO A 45 -8.57 5.84 -5.54
C PRO A 45 -9.20 4.56 -5.00
N ASP A 46 -9.75 4.63 -3.78
CA ASP A 46 -10.28 3.46 -3.07
C ASP A 46 -11.40 2.76 -3.84
N ASP A 47 -12.33 3.50 -4.44
CA ASP A 47 -13.44 2.94 -5.21
C ASP A 47 -12.94 2.20 -6.47
N ALA A 48 -11.89 2.72 -7.11
CA ALA A 48 -11.29 2.10 -8.28
C ALA A 48 -10.49 0.85 -7.92
N MET A 49 -9.76 0.89 -6.80
CA MET A 49 -9.01 -0.27 -6.31
C MET A 49 -9.94 -1.38 -5.81
N GLU A 50 -11.02 -1.02 -5.10
CA GLU A 50 -12.03 -1.98 -4.64
C GLU A 50 -12.66 -2.74 -5.81
N ARG A 51 -13.04 -2.03 -6.89
CA ARG A 51 -13.54 -2.66 -8.12
C ARG A 51 -12.50 -3.59 -8.75
N ALA A 52 -11.24 -3.16 -8.83
CA ALA A 52 -10.18 -3.95 -9.48
C ALA A 52 -9.80 -5.19 -8.68
N GLN A 53 -9.74 -5.10 -7.34
CA GLN A 53 -9.28 -6.20 -6.49
C GLN A 53 -10.34 -7.30 -6.30
N THR A 54 -11.62 -6.96 -6.48
CA THR A 54 -12.76 -7.89 -6.35
C THR A 54 -13.29 -8.38 -7.69
N ASP A 55 -12.65 -8.01 -8.81
CA ASP A 55 -13.01 -8.49 -10.15
C ASP A 55 -12.86 -10.04 -10.22
N PRO A 56 -13.93 -10.79 -10.54
CA PRO A 56 -13.87 -12.24 -10.74
C PRO A 56 -12.91 -12.67 -11.84
N ASP A 57 -12.75 -11.86 -12.88
CA ASP A 57 -11.84 -12.09 -14.01
C ASP A 57 -10.44 -11.48 -13.76
N GLY A 58 -10.28 -10.82 -12.61
CA GLY A 58 -9.04 -10.17 -12.20
C GLY A 58 -7.99 -11.12 -11.60
N PRO A 59 -6.78 -10.61 -11.29
CA PRO A 59 -5.65 -11.42 -10.81
C PRO A 59 -5.89 -12.08 -9.44
N PHE A 60 -6.89 -11.62 -8.69
CA PHE A 60 -7.28 -12.20 -7.41
C PHE A 60 -8.50 -13.13 -7.49
N GLY A 61 -9.08 -13.33 -8.68
CA GLY A 61 -10.19 -14.25 -8.93
C GLY A 61 -11.45 -13.94 -8.11
N GLY A 62 -11.77 -12.67 -7.92
CA GLY A 62 -12.94 -12.24 -7.15
C GLY A 62 -12.91 -12.61 -5.67
N ASN A 63 -11.74 -12.85 -5.09
CA ASN A 63 -11.64 -13.20 -3.68
C ASN A 63 -12.13 -12.03 -2.80
N ALA A 64 -13.27 -12.23 -2.14
CA ALA A 64 -13.90 -11.24 -1.28
C ALA A 64 -13.05 -10.79 -0.07
N ARG A 65 -11.89 -11.43 0.19
CA ARG A 65 -10.92 -11.03 1.23
C ARG A 65 -9.64 -10.41 0.66
N ALA A 66 -9.54 -10.22 -0.66
CA ALA A 66 -8.41 -9.54 -1.27
C ALA A 66 -8.40 -8.07 -0.85
N ALA A 67 -7.24 -7.60 -0.39
CA ALA A 67 -7.01 -6.19 -0.09
C ALA A 67 -5.72 -5.77 -0.79
N SER A 68 -5.77 -4.65 -1.51
CA SER A 68 -4.62 -4.15 -2.27
C SER A 68 -4.61 -2.63 -2.38
N THR A 69 -3.43 -2.07 -2.65
CA THR A 69 -3.23 -0.66 -2.96
C THR A 69 -2.15 -0.52 -4.02
N LEU A 70 -2.25 0.51 -4.86
CA LEU A 70 -1.24 0.83 -5.86
C LEU A 70 -0.88 2.31 -5.78
N SER A 71 0.37 2.59 -5.44
CA SER A 71 0.92 3.94 -5.34
C SER A 71 2.04 4.16 -6.35
N VAL A 72 2.29 5.41 -6.74
CA VAL A 72 3.38 5.80 -7.64
C VAL A 72 4.29 6.80 -6.95
N TRP A 73 5.59 6.56 -7.10
CA TRP A 73 6.68 7.33 -6.54
C TRP A 73 7.59 7.90 -7.63
N THR A 74 8.35 8.94 -7.32
CA THR A 74 9.31 9.55 -8.26
C THR A 74 10.41 8.58 -8.67
N ASP A 75 10.81 7.71 -7.74
CA ASP A 75 11.91 6.76 -7.86
C ASP A 75 11.91 5.78 -6.66
N VAL A 76 12.84 4.82 -6.67
CA VAL A 76 12.98 3.82 -5.60
C VAL A 76 13.52 4.39 -4.30
N ALA A 77 14.34 5.45 -4.34
CA ALA A 77 14.95 6.03 -3.15
C ALA A 77 13.96 6.91 -2.36
N SER A 78 12.92 7.44 -3.00
CA SER A 78 11.84 8.13 -2.30
C SER A 78 10.86 7.18 -1.61
N LEU A 79 10.59 6.01 -2.20
CA LEU A 79 9.78 4.96 -1.58
C LEU A 79 10.48 4.35 -0.36
N TRP A 80 11.76 4.01 -0.50
CA TRP A 80 12.55 3.45 0.59
C TRP A 80 13.38 4.54 1.23
N LYS A 81 13.06 4.93 2.47
CA LYS A 81 14.06 5.62 3.29
C LYS A 81 15.25 4.68 3.52
N THR A 82 16.22 4.73 2.62
CA THR A 82 17.57 4.30 2.93
C THR A 82 18.08 5.29 3.96
N HIS A 83 17.87 5.00 5.24
CA HIS A 83 18.97 5.24 6.17
C HIS A 83 20.10 4.39 5.59
N ALA A 84 20.93 4.99 4.74
CA ALA A 84 22.27 4.50 4.58
C ALA A 84 22.74 4.29 6.02
N CYS A 85 23.05 3.06 6.41
CA CYS A 85 23.94 2.86 7.52
C CYS A 85 25.11 3.78 7.20
N ALA A 86 25.21 4.92 7.90
CA ALA A 86 26.42 5.68 7.88
C ALA A 86 27.50 4.64 8.23
N PRO A 87 28.55 4.50 7.41
CA PRO A 87 29.64 3.62 7.80
C PRO A 87 30.06 4.09 9.19
N VAL A 88 30.00 3.19 10.18
CA VAL A 88 30.69 3.43 11.44
C VAL A 88 32.13 3.73 11.03
N ALA A 89 32.56 4.97 11.23
CA ALA A 89 33.95 5.32 11.06
C ALA A 89 34.74 4.38 11.98
N ALA A 90 35.60 3.57 11.39
CA ALA A 90 36.59 2.83 12.14
C ALA A 90 37.58 3.87 12.71
N GLU A 91 37.50 4.10 14.02
CA GLU A 91 38.62 4.60 14.84
C GLU A 91 39.10 3.46 15.73
#